data_AF-A0A2Z3GZ88-F1
#
_entry.id   AF-A0A2Z3GZ88-F1
#
_cell.length_a   1.000
_cell.length_b   1.000
_cell.length_c   1.000
_cell.angle_alpha   90.00
_cell.angle_beta   90.00
_cell.angle_gamma   90.00
#
_symmetry.space_group_name_H-M   'P 1'
#
loop_
_entity.id
_entity.type
_entity.pdbx_description
1 polymer ?
#
loop_
_entity_poly.entity_id
_entity_poly.type
_entity_poly.pdbx_seq_one_letter_code
_entity_poly.pdbx_strand_id
1 'polypeptide(L)'
;MATAEGGFRLFGTKVPKVSCASGLAVRKMSGETMTEPTMREPEQIRQDAARKLVAVEVSDHFRAVLGCLLNKDWTTPRLVEMVITPDGHLLGRCDGEASFKAFLGASEDLLRNIHGVAPVAELDGDEIGYLVGKVAELKRQR
;
A
#
# COMPACT_ATOMS: atom_id res chain seq x y z
N MET A 1 12.54 31.94 44.35
CA MET A 1 12.93 30.82 43.46
C MET A 1 12.47 31.21 42.07
N ALA A 2 13.43 31.38 41.17
CA ALA A 2 13.35 32.22 39.98
C ALA A 2 12.48 31.65 38.85
N THR A 3 11.76 32.56 38.20
CA THR A 3 11.13 32.47 36.87
C THR A 3 12.18 32.24 35.78
N ALA A 4 11.93 31.29 34.86
CA ALA A 4 12.77 31.07 33.68
C ALA A 4 12.01 31.46 32.40
N GLU A 5 12.59 32.44 31.71
CA GLU A 5 12.25 32.90 30.37
C GLU A 5 12.93 32.04 29.29
N GLY A 6 12.41 32.10 28.07
CA GLY A 6 13.05 31.58 26.85
C GLY A 6 11.99 31.21 25.81
N GLY A 7 11.66 32.00 24.79
CA GLY A 7 12.50 32.92 24.04
C GLY A 7 13.01 32.22 22.78
N PHE A 8 12.12 31.92 21.83
CA PHE A 8 12.52 31.52 20.47
C PHE A 8 11.97 32.55 19.47
N ARG A 9 12.87 33.43 19.02
CA ARG A 9 12.79 34.18 17.77
C ARG A 9 13.66 33.48 16.73
N LEU A 10 13.50 33.89 15.46
CA LEU A 10 14.20 33.55 14.21
C LEU A 10 13.19 32.88 13.25
N PHE A 11 12.85 33.37 12.04
CA PHE A 11 13.44 34.35 11.13
C PHE A 11 12.33 35.09 10.38
N GLY A 12 12.51 36.39 10.17
CA GLY A 12 11.71 37.17 9.23
C GLY A 12 12.17 36.95 7.79
N THR A 13 11.24 36.64 6.90
CA THR A 13 11.46 36.74 5.46
C THR A 13 10.67 37.92 4.90
N LYS A 14 11.45 38.95 4.59
CA LYS A 14 11.19 40.14 3.80
C LYS A 14 10.27 39.83 2.59
N VAL A 15 9.09 40.46 2.55
CA VAL A 15 8.23 40.53 1.35
C VAL A 15 8.79 41.57 0.38
N PRO A 16 9.16 41.22 -0.86
CA PRO A 16 9.47 42.22 -1.87
C PRO A 16 8.18 42.76 -2.51
N LYS A 17 8.11 44.10 -2.60
CA LYS A 17 7.20 44.83 -3.48
C LYS A 17 7.47 44.41 -4.92
N VAL A 18 6.44 43.95 -5.63
CA VAL A 18 6.51 43.75 -7.08
C VAL A 18 5.76 44.89 -7.76
N SER A 19 6.53 45.65 -8.53
CA SER A 19 6.11 46.75 -9.39
C SER A 19 5.65 46.20 -10.75
N CYS A 20 4.60 46.80 -11.31
CA CYS A 20 4.12 46.54 -12.66
C CYS A 20 5.18 46.86 -13.72
N ALA A 21 5.46 45.93 -14.63
CA ALA A 21 5.96 46.24 -15.97
C ALA A 21 5.53 45.13 -16.95
N SER A 22 4.90 45.59 -18.03
CA SER A 22 4.42 44.85 -19.18
C SER A 22 5.52 44.00 -19.83
N GLY A 23 5.17 42.78 -20.24
CA GLY A 23 6.07 41.90 -20.96
C GLY A 23 5.31 40.70 -21.51
N LEU A 24 4.68 40.88 -22.65
CA LEU A 24 4.04 39.84 -23.44
C LEU A 24 5.11 38.81 -23.85
N ALA A 25 5.15 37.68 -23.16
CA ALA A 25 5.92 36.51 -23.56
C ALA A 25 4.96 35.33 -23.63
N VAL A 26 4.58 34.97 -24.85
CA VAL A 26 3.88 33.72 -25.18
C VAL A 26 4.81 32.57 -24.78
N ARG A 27 4.67 32.10 -23.55
CA ARG A 27 5.28 30.84 -23.12
C ARG A 27 4.40 29.71 -23.65
N LYS A 28 4.95 29.04 -24.64
CA LYS A 28 4.55 27.74 -25.17
C LYS A 28 4.22 26.82 -23.97
N MET A 29 2.93 26.60 -23.72
CA MET A 29 2.47 25.58 -22.79
C MET A 29 2.77 24.23 -23.45
N SER A 30 3.90 23.64 -23.08
CA SER A 30 4.12 22.21 -23.28
C SER A 30 2.96 21.53 -22.57
N GLY A 31 2.10 20.87 -23.35
CA GLY A 31 0.98 20.12 -22.80
C GLY A 31 1.51 19.06 -21.85
N GLU A 32 1.36 19.30 -20.56
CA GLU A 32 1.17 18.23 -19.60
C GLU A 32 -0.10 17.51 -20.05
N THR A 33 0.08 16.36 -20.69
CA THR A 33 -1.00 15.42 -20.94
C THR A 33 -1.62 15.11 -19.58
N MET A 34 -2.73 15.78 -19.29
CA MET A 34 -3.69 15.38 -18.28
C MET A 34 -4.00 13.92 -18.57
N THR A 35 -3.36 13.04 -17.81
CA THR A 35 -3.57 11.60 -17.94
C THR A 35 -4.97 11.42 -17.40
N GLU A 36 -5.95 11.29 -18.29
CA GLU A 36 -7.28 10.81 -17.93
C GLU A 36 -7.08 9.61 -17.00
N PRO A 37 -7.71 9.56 -15.82
CA PRO A 37 -7.59 8.41 -14.93
C PRO A 37 -8.28 7.24 -15.64
N THR A 38 -7.49 6.51 -16.44
CA THR A 38 -7.90 5.24 -16.98
C THR A 38 -8.13 4.32 -15.79
N MET A 39 -9.37 3.85 -15.63
CA MET A 39 -9.69 2.84 -14.63
C MET A 39 -8.78 1.65 -14.90
N ARG A 40 -7.83 1.39 -13.99
CA ARG A 40 -6.87 0.30 -14.16
C ARG A 40 -7.59 -1.03 -14.05
N GLU A 41 -7.24 -1.97 -14.90
CA GLU A 41 -7.80 -3.31 -14.83
C GLU A 41 -7.27 -4.03 -13.57
N PRO A 42 -8.06 -4.90 -12.90
CA PRO A 42 -7.65 -5.60 -11.69
C PRO A 42 -6.34 -6.38 -11.83
N GLU A 43 -6.06 -6.90 -13.03
CA GLU A 43 -4.80 -7.60 -13.32
C GLU A 43 -3.59 -6.66 -13.34
N GLN A 44 -3.74 -5.45 -13.88
CA GLN A 44 -2.68 -4.44 -13.89
C GLN A 44 -2.37 -3.99 -12.46
N ILE A 45 -3.41 -3.71 -11.67
CA ILE A 45 -3.29 -3.35 -10.25
C ILE A 45 -2.55 -4.44 -9.48
N ARG A 46 -2.91 -5.72 -9.69
CA ARG A 46 -2.23 -6.86 -9.08
C ARG A 46 -0.75 -6.93 -9.45
N GLN A 47 -0.40 -6.72 -10.71
CA GLN A 47 0.99 -6.78 -11.18
C GLN A 47 1.83 -5.62 -10.63
N ASP A 48 1.28 -4.41 -10.59
CA ASP A 48 1.95 -3.24 -10.04
C ASP A 48 2.18 -3.40 -8.54
N ALA A 49 1.15 -3.81 -7.78
CA ALA A 49 1.26 -4.11 -6.37
C ALA A 49 2.33 -5.18 -6.09
N ALA A 50 2.35 -6.26 -6.90
CA ALA A 50 3.35 -7.32 -6.78
C ALA A 50 4.79 -6.83 -7.02
N ARG A 51 4.98 -5.99 -8.04
CA ARG A 51 6.29 -5.40 -8.37
C ARG A 51 6.80 -4.50 -7.24
N LYS A 52 5.92 -3.74 -6.58
CA LYS A 52 6.28 -2.88 -5.45
C LYS A 52 6.56 -3.68 -4.19
N LEU A 53 5.67 -4.62 -3.85
CA LEU A 53 5.76 -5.40 -2.62
C LEU A 53 6.92 -6.39 -2.60
N VAL A 54 7.37 -6.91 -3.76
CA VAL A 54 8.55 -7.81 -3.80
C VAL A 54 9.85 -7.11 -3.41
N ALA A 55 9.92 -5.78 -3.53
CA ALA A 55 11.08 -4.99 -3.17
C ALA A 55 11.14 -4.65 -1.67
N VAL A 56 10.05 -4.88 -0.93
CA VAL A 56 10.00 -4.59 0.51
C VAL A 56 10.43 -5.80 1.32
N GLU A 57 11.37 -5.58 2.24
CA GLU A 57 11.76 -6.59 3.22
C GLU A 57 10.67 -6.75 4.28
N VAL A 58 10.00 -7.89 4.24
CA VAL A 58 8.99 -8.31 5.23
C VAL A 58 9.30 -9.72 5.70
N SER A 59 8.69 -10.13 6.82
CA SER A 59 8.82 -11.52 7.30
C SER A 59 8.40 -12.54 6.24
N ASP A 60 9.06 -13.70 6.19
CA ASP A 60 8.73 -14.79 5.24
C ASP A 60 7.26 -15.21 5.34
N HIS A 61 6.72 -15.21 6.56
CA HIS A 61 5.31 -15.51 6.83
C HIS A 61 4.38 -14.51 6.15
N PHE A 62 4.62 -13.21 6.31
CA PHE A 62 3.82 -12.18 5.66
C PHE A 62 4.02 -12.19 4.14
N ARG A 63 5.24 -12.50 3.67
CA ARG A 63 5.54 -12.66 2.24
C ARG A 63 4.74 -13.79 1.61
N ALA A 64 4.53 -14.90 2.32
CA ALA A 64 3.69 -16.01 1.85
C ALA A 64 2.22 -15.58 1.69
N VAL A 65 1.70 -14.83 2.65
CA VAL A 65 0.33 -14.28 2.60
C VAL A 65 0.16 -13.32 1.42
N LEU A 66 1.08 -12.36 1.24
CA LEU A 66 1.05 -11.43 0.10
C LEU A 66 1.17 -12.17 -1.24
N GLY A 67 2.06 -13.16 -1.33
CA GLY A 67 2.20 -14.02 -2.50
C GLY A 67 0.88 -14.71 -2.84
N CYS A 68 0.18 -15.27 -1.85
CA CYS A 68 -1.13 -15.89 -2.07
C CYS A 68 -2.20 -14.88 -2.53
N LEU A 69 -2.31 -13.71 -1.88
CA LEU A 69 -3.26 -12.66 -2.28
C LEU A 69 -3.05 -12.16 -3.71
N LEU A 70 -1.79 -12.07 -4.14
CA LEU A 70 -1.41 -11.60 -5.46
C LEU A 70 -1.28 -12.73 -6.49
N ASN A 71 -1.54 -13.98 -6.09
CA ASN A 71 -1.35 -15.18 -6.90
C ASN A 71 0.05 -15.22 -7.52
N LYS A 72 1.06 -15.18 -6.64
CA LYS A 72 2.51 -15.21 -6.92
C LYS A 72 3.21 -16.25 -6.04
N ASP A 73 4.15 -16.96 -6.64
CA ASP A 73 4.93 -18.03 -6.01
C ASP A 73 6.20 -17.48 -5.33
N TRP A 74 6.04 -16.65 -4.30
CA TRP A 74 7.19 -15.98 -3.67
C TRP A 74 7.90 -16.77 -2.57
N THR A 75 7.29 -17.84 -2.07
CA THR A 75 7.77 -18.61 -0.92
C THR A 75 7.71 -20.10 -1.19
N THR A 76 8.49 -20.88 -0.43
CA THR A 76 8.48 -22.34 -0.44
C THR A 76 8.48 -22.83 1.01
N PRO A 77 7.48 -23.63 1.47
CA PRO A 77 6.34 -24.15 0.71
C PRO A 77 5.38 -23.05 0.27
N ARG A 78 4.79 -23.22 -0.92
CA ARG A 78 3.88 -22.24 -1.52
C ARG A 78 2.52 -22.31 -0.85
N LEU A 79 2.02 -21.16 -0.43
CA LEU A 79 0.64 -21.02 0.04
C LEU A 79 -0.32 -20.91 -1.16
N VAL A 80 -1.20 -21.89 -1.30
CA VAL A 80 -2.09 -22.02 -2.49
C VAL A 80 -3.46 -21.42 -2.23
N GLU A 81 -3.95 -21.54 -0.99
CA GLU A 81 -5.28 -21.09 -0.64
C GLU A 81 -5.30 -20.57 0.80
N MET A 82 -6.18 -19.61 1.07
CA MET A 82 -6.43 -19.06 2.39
C MET A 82 -7.92 -19.01 2.67
N VAL A 83 -8.29 -19.09 3.95
CA VAL A 83 -9.66 -18.89 4.41
C VAL A 83 -9.64 -18.10 5.72
N ILE A 84 -10.63 -17.24 5.90
CA ILE A 84 -10.87 -16.55 7.17
C ILE A 84 -12.01 -17.27 7.90
N THR A 85 -11.75 -17.77 9.09
CA THR A 85 -12.76 -18.38 9.95
C THR A 85 -13.67 -17.30 10.58
N PRO A 86 -14.86 -17.65 11.09
CA PRO A 86 -15.78 -16.68 11.73
C PRO A 86 -15.17 -15.97 12.92
N ASP A 87 -14.30 -16.68 13.63
CA ASP A 87 -13.57 -16.18 14.79
C ASP A 87 -12.46 -15.19 14.38
N GLY A 88 -12.32 -14.91 13.08
CA GLY A 88 -11.38 -13.94 12.54
C GLY A 88 -9.99 -14.51 12.28
N HIS A 89 -9.77 -15.81 12.46
CA HIS A 89 -8.48 -16.45 12.19
C HIS A 89 -8.26 -16.68 10.70
N LEU A 90 -7.03 -16.46 10.25
CA LEU A 90 -6.58 -16.73 8.90
C LEU A 90 -5.89 -18.09 8.87
N LEU A 91 -6.41 -19.01 8.07
CA LEU A 91 -5.83 -20.32 7.84
C LEU A 91 -5.36 -20.44 6.39
N GLY A 92 -4.26 -21.16 6.20
CA GLY A 92 -3.62 -21.41 4.93
C GLY A 92 -3.56 -22.89 4.59
N ARG A 93 -3.62 -23.18 3.30
CA ARG A 93 -3.34 -24.49 2.72
C ARG A 93 -2.11 -24.37 1.82
N CYS A 94 -1.08 -25.13 2.14
CA CYS A 94 0.12 -25.19 1.31
C CYS A 94 -0.07 -26.17 0.14
N ASP A 95 0.77 -26.02 -0.88
CA ASP A 95 0.80 -26.96 -2.00
C ASP A 95 1.10 -28.38 -1.52
N GLY A 96 0.37 -29.36 -2.06
CA GLY A 96 0.44 -30.76 -1.61
C GLY A 96 -0.35 -31.09 -0.33
N GLU A 97 -0.95 -30.09 0.35
CA GLU A 97 -1.82 -30.34 1.50
C GLU A 97 -3.29 -30.51 1.11
N ALA A 98 -3.94 -31.50 1.71
CA ALA A 98 -5.37 -31.78 1.51
C ALA A 98 -6.31 -30.89 2.35
N SER A 99 -5.79 -30.16 3.34
CA SER A 99 -6.59 -29.37 4.29
C SER A 99 -5.85 -28.12 4.72
N PHE A 100 -6.58 -27.11 5.17
CA PHE A 100 -6.00 -25.91 5.78
C PHE A 100 -5.37 -26.25 7.13
N LYS A 101 -4.04 -26.22 7.20
CA LYS A 101 -3.28 -26.56 8.42
C LYS A 101 -2.41 -25.41 8.91
N ALA A 102 -2.04 -24.48 8.05
CA ALA A 102 -1.18 -23.36 8.41
C ALA A 102 -1.99 -22.28 9.12
N PHE A 103 -1.71 -22.01 10.40
CA PHE A 103 -2.24 -20.84 11.06
C PHE A 103 -1.44 -19.60 10.64
N LEU A 104 -2.11 -18.62 10.03
CA LEU A 104 -1.47 -17.45 9.45
C LEU A 104 -1.63 -16.18 10.30
N GLY A 105 -2.46 -16.21 11.34
CA GLY A 105 -2.71 -15.09 12.25
C GLY A 105 -4.18 -14.67 12.27
N ALA A 106 -4.46 -13.41 12.62
CA ALA A 106 -5.80 -12.85 12.59
C ALA A 106 -6.00 -11.96 11.35
N SER A 107 -7.24 -11.95 10.83
CA SER A 107 -7.62 -11.12 9.68
C SER A 107 -7.49 -9.62 9.93
N GLU A 108 -7.66 -9.17 11.17
CA GLU A 108 -7.45 -7.78 11.57
C GLU A 108 -5.97 -7.38 11.59
N ASP A 109 -5.09 -8.31 11.97
CA ASP A 109 -3.63 -8.08 11.89
C ASP A 109 -3.18 -8.05 10.43
N LEU A 110 -3.74 -8.89 9.56
CA LEU A 110 -3.47 -8.84 8.13
C LEU A 110 -3.82 -7.46 7.53
N LEU A 111 -5.02 -6.92 7.84
CA LEU A 111 -5.41 -5.59 7.38
C LEU A 111 -4.48 -4.49 7.91
N ARG A 112 -4.13 -4.54 9.20
CA ARG A 112 -3.16 -3.62 9.79
C ARG A 112 -1.78 -3.69 9.11
N ASN A 113 -1.31 -4.90 8.81
CA ASN A 113 -0.04 -5.11 8.13
C ASN A 113 -0.06 -4.60 6.68
N ILE A 114 -1.18 -4.78 5.94
CA ILE A 114 -1.36 -4.21 4.60
C ILE A 114 -1.27 -2.68 4.64
N HIS A 115 -1.95 -2.04 5.61
CA HIS A 115 -1.86 -0.60 5.77
C HIS A 115 -0.47 -0.13 6.23
N GLY A 116 0.23 -0.92 7.04
CA GLY A 116 1.59 -0.62 7.48
C GLY A 116 2.63 -0.71 6.35
N VAL A 117 2.50 -1.69 5.45
CA VAL A 117 3.42 -1.86 4.32
C VAL A 117 3.13 -0.91 3.17
N ALA A 118 1.88 -0.45 3.02
CA ALA A 118 1.47 0.44 1.94
C ALA A 118 2.37 1.68 1.74
N PRO A 119 2.69 2.50 2.77
CA PRO A 119 3.57 3.65 2.59
C PRO A 119 5.03 3.24 2.30
N VAL A 120 5.48 2.09 2.79
CA VAL A 120 6.85 1.60 2.58
C VAL A 120 7.05 1.08 1.16
N ALA A 121 6.04 0.41 0.61
CA ALA A 121 6.02 -0.07 -0.77
C ALA A 121 5.56 1.00 -1.77
N GLU A 122 5.24 2.22 -1.32
CA GLU A 122 4.65 3.28 -2.14
C GLU A 122 3.41 2.79 -2.92
N LEU A 123 2.55 2.04 -2.23
CA LEU A 123 1.29 1.59 -2.80
C LEU A 123 0.32 2.76 -2.93
N ASP A 124 -0.37 2.82 -4.06
CA ASP A 124 -1.43 3.77 -4.30
C ASP A 124 -2.80 3.24 -3.85
N GLY A 125 -3.84 4.08 -3.98
CA GLY A 125 -5.19 3.77 -3.51
C GLY A 125 -5.82 2.54 -4.17
N ASP A 126 -5.57 2.29 -5.46
CA ASP A 126 -6.16 1.13 -6.14
C ASP A 126 -5.44 -0.16 -5.73
N GLU A 127 -4.12 -0.12 -5.54
CA GLU A 127 -3.34 -1.28 -5.08
C GLU A 127 -3.72 -1.68 -3.65
N ILE A 128 -3.87 -0.71 -2.75
CA ILE A 128 -4.36 -0.94 -1.39
C ILE A 128 -5.80 -1.48 -1.45
N GLY A 129 -6.65 -0.85 -2.26
CA GLY A 129 -8.04 -1.25 -2.47
C GLY A 129 -8.17 -2.69 -2.98
N TYR A 130 -7.30 -3.10 -3.89
CA TYR A 130 -7.23 -4.47 -4.42
C TYR A 130 -6.91 -5.47 -3.32
N LEU A 131 -5.87 -5.22 -2.50
CA LEU A 131 -5.46 -6.12 -1.43
C LEU A 131 -6.55 -6.25 -0.35
N VAL A 132 -7.13 -5.13 0.09
CA VAL A 132 -8.24 -5.13 1.04
C VAL A 132 -9.47 -5.81 0.46
N GLY A 133 -9.75 -5.60 -0.83
CA GLY A 133 -10.81 -6.28 -1.58
C GLY A 133 -10.63 -7.79 -1.57
N LYS A 134 -9.42 -8.30 -1.79
CA LYS A 134 -9.10 -9.73 -1.68
C LYS A 134 -9.35 -10.28 -0.27
N VAL A 135 -8.97 -9.54 0.78
CA VAL A 135 -9.28 -9.95 2.15
C VAL A 135 -10.79 -10.00 2.40
N ALA A 136 -11.55 -9.05 1.83
CA ALA A 136 -13.01 -9.05 1.92
C ALA A 136 -13.65 -10.23 1.16
N GLU A 137 -13.11 -10.60 -0.01
CA GLU A 137 -13.54 -11.81 -0.74
C GLU A 137 -13.35 -13.07 0.12
N LEU A 138 -12.19 -13.22 0.79
CA LEU A 138 -11.92 -14.35 1.68
C LEU A 138 -12.92 -14.43 2.85
N LYS A 139 -13.39 -13.29 3.36
CA LYS A 139 -14.45 -13.26 4.39
C LYS A 139 -15.84 -13.65 3.85
N ARG A 140 -16.09 -13.44 2.57
CA ARG A 140 -17.40 -13.71 1.92
C ARG A 140 -17.58 -15.14 1.44
N GLN A 141 -16.51 -15.93 1.31
CA GLN A 141 -16.55 -17.32 0.85
C GLN A 141 -17.14 -18.30 1.90
N ARG A 142 -18.01 -17.82 2.79
CA ARG A 142 -18.63 -18.59 3.87
C ARG A 142 -20.14 -18.43 3.88
#